data_AF-U5S1V9-F1
#
_entry.id   AF-U5S1V9-F1
#
_cell.length_a   1.000
_cell.length_b   1.000
_cell.length_c   1.000
_cell.angle_alpha   90.00
_cell.angle_beta   90.00
_cell.angle_gamma   90.00
#
_symmetry.space_group_name_H-M   'P 1'
#
loop_
_entity.id
_entity.type
_entity.pdbx_description
1 polymer ?
#
loop_
_entity_poly.entity_id
_entity_poly.type
_entity_poly.pdbx_seq_one_letter_code
_entity_poly.pdbx_strand_id
1 'polypeptide(L)'
;GTATFSSFLGPQAATTIRPQDFGAAKWQGTPEENFKTLRNAFRFLGCQDVGCAEIDNDTVKFFHKIKGAGSGFNTGEAGGKQIAFKDIDEAYETADE
;
A
#
# COMPACT_ATOMS: atom_id res chain seq x y z
N GLY A 1 -16.36 4.54 17.34
CA GLY A 1 -16.02 5.67 16.45
C GLY A 1 -15.66 5.09 15.10
N THR A 2 -16.34 5.53 14.06
CA THR A 2 -16.15 5.08 12.68
C THR A 2 -14.76 5.52 12.20
N ALA A 3 -13.97 4.61 11.66
CA ALA A 3 -12.64 4.94 11.18
C ALA A 3 -12.74 5.81 9.91
N THR A 4 -12.29 7.06 10.01
CA THR A 4 -12.09 7.95 8.88
C THR A 4 -10.82 7.52 8.13
N PHE A 5 -10.97 6.65 7.13
CA PHE A 5 -9.90 6.27 6.23
C PHE A 5 -10.00 7.05 4.91
N SER A 6 -8.94 7.74 4.51
CA SER A 6 -8.80 8.24 3.13
C SER A 6 -7.33 8.31 2.69
N SER A 7 -6.47 7.42 3.19
CA SER A 7 -5.08 7.34 2.74
C SER A 7 -4.87 6.08 1.90
N PHE A 8 -4.31 6.24 0.70
CA PHE A 8 -3.93 5.11 -0.17
C PHE A 8 -2.80 4.28 0.46
N LEU A 9 -1.94 4.90 1.26
CA LEU A 9 -0.85 4.22 1.98
C LEU A 9 -1.36 3.41 3.20
N GLY A 10 -2.68 3.37 3.42
CA GLY A 10 -3.27 2.81 4.62
C GLY A 10 -3.03 3.70 5.84
N PRO A 11 -3.08 3.15 7.07
CA PRO A 11 -2.67 3.87 8.27
C PRO A 11 -1.25 4.42 8.09
N GLN A 12 -1.14 5.74 7.98
CA GLN A 12 0.12 6.43 7.69
C GLN A 12 1.08 6.20 8.86
N ALA A 13 2.17 5.46 8.59
CA ALA A 13 3.18 5.06 9.57
C ALA A 13 3.84 6.24 10.31
N ALA A 14 3.68 7.48 9.85
CA ALA A 14 4.12 8.68 10.57
C ALA A 14 3.43 8.86 11.95
N THR A 15 2.29 8.20 12.21
CA THR A 15 1.61 8.22 13.52
C THR A 15 1.56 6.87 14.21
N THR A 16 1.96 5.79 13.53
CA THR A 16 1.96 4.43 14.07
C THR A 16 3.39 3.98 14.27
N ILE A 17 3.78 3.83 15.53
CA ILE A 17 5.08 3.30 15.96
C ILE A 17 5.44 2.07 15.11
N ARG A 18 6.58 2.13 14.42
CA ARG A 18 7.12 1.01 13.69
C ARG A 18 7.94 0.14 14.65
N PRO A 19 7.99 -1.20 14.48
CA PRO A 19 8.85 -2.05 15.30
C PRO A 19 10.33 -1.58 15.33
N GLN A 20 10.81 -1.02 14.23
CA GLN A 20 12.16 -0.49 14.10
C GLN A 20 12.42 0.72 15.02
N ASP A 21 11.39 1.50 15.34
CA ASP A 21 11.52 2.68 16.22
C ASP A 21 11.80 2.28 17.68
N PHE A 22 11.59 1.02 18.05
CA PHE A 22 11.95 0.45 19.35
C PHE A 22 13.02 -0.65 19.26
N GLY A 23 13.83 -0.63 18.20
CA GLY A 23 15.02 -1.48 18.07
C GLY A 23 14.75 -2.89 17.56
N ALA A 24 13.55 -3.20 17.07
CA ALA A 24 13.35 -4.47 16.37
C ALA A 24 14.14 -4.47 15.05
N ALA A 25 14.85 -5.57 14.78
CA ALA A 25 15.56 -5.73 13.53
C ALA A 25 14.59 -5.72 12.34
N LYS A 26 14.99 -5.08 11.23
CA LYS A 26 14.27 -5.21 9.96
C LYS A 26 14.30 -6.68 9.53
N TRP A 27 13.15 -7.20 9.10
CA TRP A 27 13.08 -8.55 8.53
C TRP A 27 14.03 -8.68 7.35
N GLN A 28 14.80 -9.77 7.33
CA GLN A 28 15.73 -10.13 6.26
C GLN A 28 15.40 -11.56 5.85
N GLY A 29 15.02 -11.76 4.59
CA GLY A 29 14.67 -13.07 4.04
C GLY A 29 14.77 -13.05 2.53
N THR A 30 14.86 -14.23 1.91
CA THR A 30 14.86 -14.32 0.43
C THR A 30 13.49 -13.93 -0.13
N PRO A 31 13.39 -13.57 -1.42
CA PRO A 31 12.09 -13.30 -2.06
C PRO A 31 11.06 -14.42 -1.84
N GLU A 32 11.48 -15.68 -1.87
CA GLU A 32 10.63 -16.85 -1.66
C GLU A 32 10.12 -16.96 -0.22
N GLU A 33 10.99 -16.71 0.76
CA GLU A 33 10.64 -16.69 2.18
C GLU A 33 9.67 -15.54 2.49
N ASN A 34 9.91 -14.38 1.90
CA ASN A 34 9.05 -13.20 2.02
C ASN A 34 7.65 -13.50 1.45
N PHE A 35 7.58 -14.07 0.25
CA PHE A 35 6.30 -14.44 -0.36
C PHE A 35 5.55 -15.50 0.46
N LYS A 36 6.25 -16.53 0.96
CA LYS A 36 5.64 -17.55 1.83
C LYS A 36 5.06 -16.94 3.11
N THR A 37 5.77 -16.00 3.72
CA THR A 37 5.34 -15.29 4.93
C THR A 37 4.08 -14.46 4.66
N LEU A 38 4.10 -13.64 3.61
CA LEU A 38 2.95 -12.84 3.19
C LEU A 38 1.74 -13.70 2.80
N ARG A 39 1.96 -14.77 2.05
CA ARG A 39 0.91 -15.72 1.66
C ARG A 39 0.23 -16.33 2.88
N ASN A 40 0.99 -16.75 3.88
CA ASN A 40 0.44 -17.28 5.12
C ASN A 40 -0.39 -16.22 5.87
N ALA A 41 0.08 -14.98 5.94
CA ALA A 41 -0.66 -13.89 6.55
C ALA A 41 -2.00 -13.62 5.82
N PHE A 42 -1.99 -13.55 4.49
CA PHE A 42 -3.21 -13.34 3.71
C PHE A 42 -4.18 -14.52 3.80
N ARG A 43 -3.69 -15.78 3.81
CA ARG A 43 -4.53 -16.95 4.06
C ARG A 43 -5.18 -16.91 5.43
N PHE A 44 -4.44 -16.49 6.46
CA PHE A 44 -4.97 -16.30 7.81
C PHE A 44 -6.08 -15.22 7.83
N LEU A 45 -5.93 -14.15 7.04
CA LEU A 45 -6.94 -13.10 6.87
C LEU A 45 -8.10 -13.49 5.93
N GLY A 46 -8.16 -14.75 5.46
CA GLY A 46 -9.27 -15.28 4.68
C GLY A 46 -9.13 -15.14 3.16
N CYS A 47 -7.98 -14.69 2.64
CA CYS A 47 -7.76 -14.69 1.19
C CYS A 47 -7.66 -16.12 0.65
N GLN A 48 -8.27 -16.40 -0.50
CA GLN A 48 -8.18 -17.70 -1.16
C GLN A 48 -6.95 -17.78 -2.08
N ASP A 49 -6.86 -16.88 -3.05
CA ASP A 49 -5.76 -16.89 -4.03
C ASP A 49 -4.81 -15.72 -3.75
N VAL A 50 -3.53 -16.04 -3.62
CA VAL A 50 -2.47 -15.07 -3.29
C VAL A 50 -1.33 -15.28 -4.27
N GLY A 51 -1.01 -14.23 -5.01
CA GLY A 51 0.10 -14.16 -5.96
C GLY A 51 0.84 -12.83 -5.83
N CYS A 52 1.98 -12.74 -6.50
CA CYS A 52 2.77 -11.52 -6.61
C CYS A 52 3.18 -11.33 -8.07
N ALA A 53 3.31 -10.07 -8.48
CA ALA A 53 3.85 -9.67 -9.76
C ALA A 53 4.88 -8.56 -9.53
N GLU A 54 5.87 -8.48 -10.42
CA GLU A 54 6.82 -7.37 -10.43
C GLU A 54 6.11 -6.07 -10.83
N ILE A 55 6.57 -4.94 -10.29
CA ILE A 55 6.11 -3.62 -10.72
C ILE A 55 7.13 -3.07 -11.72
N ASP A 56 6.65 -2.81 -12.93
CA ASP A 56 7.39 -2.36 -14.10
C ASP A 56 6.54 -1.39 -14.94
N ASN A 57 7.08 -0.92 -16.07
CA ASN A 57 6.40 0.05 -16.94
C ASN A 57 5.05 -0.44 -17.53
N ASP A 58 4.81 -1.74 -17.57
CA ASP A 58 3.55 -2.30 -18.08
C ASP A 58 2.54 -2.50 -16.96
N THR A 59 2.96 -3.02 -15.81
CA THR A 59 2.11 -3.27 -14.66
C THR A 59 1.68 -1.99 -13.94
N VAL A 60 2.46 -0.90 -14.00
CA VAL A 60 2.00 0.42 -13.52
C VAL A 60 0.74 0.92 -14.24
N LYS A 61 0.43 0.39 -15.43
CA LYS A 61 -0.79 0.75 -16.18
C LYS A 61 -2.07 0.21 -15.54
N PHE A 62 -1.97 -0.77 -14.62
CA PHE A 62 -3.12 -1.27 -13.85
C PHE A 62 -3.57 -0.30 -12.75
N PHE A 63 -2.76 0.71 -12.43
CA PHE A 63 -3.14 1.74 -11.47
C PHE A 63 -3.95 2.85 -12.15
N HIS A 64 -5.01 3.30 -11.47
CA HIS A 64 -5.87 4.35 -12.01
C HIS A 64 -5.13 5.69 -12.12
N LYS A 65 -5.16 6.26 -13.33
CA LYS A 65 -4.64 7.63 -13.60
C LYS A 65 -5.64 8.74 -13.27
N ILE A 66 -6.91 8.38 -13.09
CA ILE A 66 -8.03 9.32 -12.95
C ILE A 66 -8.23 9.61 -11.46
N LYS A 67 -8.37 10.89 -11.11
CA LYS A 67 -8.86 11.33 -9.79
C LYS A 67 -10.30 10.88 -9.60
N GLY A 68 -10.66 10.23 -8.49
CA GLY A 68 -12.04 9.75 -8.34
C GLY A 68 -12.20 8.52 -7.48
N ALA A 69 -13.36 7.89 -7.66
CA ALA A 69 -13.67 6.55 -7.17
C ALA A 69 -12.74 5.45 -7.74
N GLY A 70 -11.90 5.78 -8.73
CA GLY A 70 -10.91 4.87 -9.28
C GLY A 70 -9.58 4.87 -8.52
N SER A 71 -9.16 5.97 -7.91
CA SER A 71 -7.85 6.06 -7.23
C SER A 71 -7.88 5.69 -5.75
N GLY A 72 -9.04 5.25 -5.24
CA GLY A 72 -9.23 4.78 -3.86
C GLY A 72 -10.68 4.39 -3.57
N PHE A 73 -11.00 4.04 -2.33
CA PHE A 73 -12.34 3.60 -1.90
C PHE A 73 -13.40 4.73 -1.81
N ASN A 74 -13.16 5.93 -2.36
CA ASN A 74 -14.05 7.09 -2.19
C ASN A 74 -14.96 7.29 -3.41
N THR A 75 -16.25 7.02 -3.26
CA THR A 75 -17.27 7.24 -4.30
C THR A 75 -17.80 8.68 -4.25
N GLY A 76 -17.13 9.63 -4.91
CA GLY A 76 -17.59 11.03 -5.01
C GLY A 76 -16.83 11.89 -6.02
N GLU A 77 -17.40 13.04 -6.41
CA GLU A 77 -16.83 14.01 -7.37
C GLU A 77 -15.56 14.71 -6.87
N ALA A 78 -15.33 14.75 -5.54
CA ALA A 78 -14.10 15.23 -4.90
C ALA A 78 -12.97 14.18 -4.94
N GLY A 79 -12.75 13.61 -6.13
CA GLY A 79 -12.10 12.33 -6.38
C GLY A 79 -10.76 12.06 -5.69
N GLY A 80 -10.48 10.78 -5.43
CA GLY A 80 -9.25 10.31 -4.79
C GLY A 80 -7.95 10.79 -5.46
N LYS A 81 -6.85 10.72 -4.72
CA LYS A 81 -5.56 11.30 -5.10
C LYS A 81 -4.87 10.58 -6.25
N GLN A 82 -4.13 11.30 -7.09
CA GLN A 82 -3.37 10.66 -8.16
C GLN A 82 -2.17 9.87 -7.61
N ILE A 83 -2.00 8.62 -8.06
CA ILE A 83 -0.82 7.80 -7.75
C ILE A 83 0.31 8.20 -8.70
N ALA A 84 1.46 8.59 -8.14
CA ALA A 84 2.68 8.90 -8.88
C ALA A 84 3.80 7.94 -8.48
N PHE A 85 4.48 7.38 -9.48
CA PHE A 85 5.66 6.54 -9.29
C PHE A 85 6.92 7.40 -9.40
N LYS A 86 7.72 7.44 -8.35
CA LYS A 86 8.98 8.18 -8.26
C LYS A 86 10.00 7.32 -7.54
N ASP A 87 11.27 7.49 -7.91
CA ASP A 87 12.39 6.89 -7.19
C ASP A 87 12.70 7.74 -5.96
N ILE A 88 12.12 7.36 -4.82
CA ILE A 88 12.22 8.04 -3.52
C ILE A 88 12.33 7.00 -2.41
N ASP A 89 13.01 7.35 -1.32
CA ASP A 89 13.29 6.42 -0.22
C ASP A 89 12.02 5.96 0.52
N GLU A 90 11.07 6.88 0.73
CA GLU A 90 9.82 6.60 1.43
C GLU A 90 8.63 7.19 0.66
N ALA A 91 7.58 6.37 0.48
CA ALA A 91 6.33 6.83 -0.10
C ALA A 91 5.64 7.82 0.86
N TYR A 92 5.09 8.88 0.31
CA TYR A 92 4.38 9.91 1.07
C TYR A 92 3.10 10.34 0.35
N GLU A 93 2.19 10.97 1.09
CA GLU A 93 0.94 11.51 0.57
C GLU A 93 0.93 13.04 0.78
N THR A 94 0.63 13.80 -0.28
CA THR A 94 0.53 15.27 -0.21
C THR A 94 -0.89 15.72 0.11
N ALA A 95 -1.01 16.96 0.60
CA ALA A 95 -2.31 17.62 0.74
C ALA A 95 -2.97 17.92 -0.62
N ASP A 96 -2.14 18.15 -1.66
CA ASP A 96 -2.60 18.41 -3.01
C ASP A 96 -3.10 17.15 -3.72
N GLU A 97 -4.20 17.33 -4.46
CA GLU A 97 -5.03 16.37 -5.21
C GLU A 97 -4.32 15.43 -6.18
#